data_AF-A0A1G9XG78-F1
#
_entry.id   AF-A0A1G9XG78-F1
#
_cell.length_a   1.000
_cell.length_b   1.000
_cell.length_c   1.000
_cell.angle_alpha   90.00
_cell.angle_beta   90.00
_cell.angle_gamma   90.00
#
_symmetry.space_group_name_H-M   'P 1'
#
loop_
_entity.id
_entity.type
_entity.pdbx_description
1 polymer ?
#
loop_
_entity_poly.entity_id
_entity_poly.type
_entity_poly.pdbx_seq_one_letter_code
_entity_poly.pdbx_strand_id
1 'polypeptide(L)'
;MKAFLLLIFLGLLPTAAQALSLSSDTVWRGALEFSETVRVERGVTLRVEPGTEIHFSGGGLEVLGHLEARGALFSGGDWEGIQLHGGEHLLDDCRISGARIGLLVLGGAPRLTNLEVSGNGTGIELRRQTSAEVQRCRILDNHGVGLFLKDEARPRIQDCLIQGNARFGVYVYRSNPQVFRDNLLRANPVGLMIAYYGTDPEIGGNRFEGNEVGIQVDRAARPVLVSNVLVDGGTGILLSRRADARIRHNRISGNRIGVQVEYSSYPVIRENDLAGNAMALVLSHQSSAWERANGEAARAAESSGRGAFGQTARQPADAEARRPRALTGTVDAKHNWWGAAETAELTRSAGRGNPPFIHDGRDEPYFEDEGKKYPLDMVEFAPWRAAPLNPAARNTQ
;
A
#
# COMPACT_ATOMS: atom_id res chain seq x y z
N MET A 1 30.86 -10.13 35.13
CA MET A 1 29.42 -9.77 35.09
C MET A 1 28.62 -11.06 35.13
N LYS A 2 27.83 -11.28 36.18
CA LYS A 2 27.09 -12.53 36.40
C LYS A 2 25.76 -12.44 35.64
N ALA A 3 25.57 -13.29 34.63
CA ALA A 3 24.27 -13.50 34.00
C ALA A 3 23.38 -14.29 34.97
N PHE A 4 22.21 -13.75 35.30
CA PHE A 4 21.24 -14.43 36.16
C PHE A 4 20.26 -15.20 35.26
N LEU A 5 20.18 -16.51 35.44
CA LEU A 5 19.21 -17.39 34.80
C LEU A 5 17.95 -17.40 35.68
N LEU A 6 16.85 -16.80 35.22
CA LEU A 6 15.58 -16.83 35.94
C LEU A 6 14.67 -17.89 35.30
N LEU A 7 14.42 -18.98 36.03
CA LEU A 7 13.37 -19.95 35.74
C LEU A 7 12.14 -19.58 36.58
N ILE A 8 11.03 -19.23 35.93
CA ILE A 8 9.75 -18.94 36.60
C ILE A 8 8.82 -20.13 36.39
N PHE A 9 8.31 -20.70 37.48
CA PHE A 9 7.14 -21.58 37.52
C PHE A 9 6.01 -20.80 38.18
N LEU A 10 4.83 -20.69 37.54
CA LEU A 10 3.67 -20.01 38.13
C LEU A 10 2.46 -20.95 38.24
N GLY A 11 1.92 -21.04 39.46
CA GLY A 11 0.62 -21.65 39.77
C GLY A 11 -0.49 -20.60 39.86
N LEU A 12 -1.70 -21.03 39.47
CA LEU A 12 -2.94 -20.26 39.25
C LEU A 12 -3.49 -19.43 40.43
N LEU A 13 -3.91 -18.19 40.14
CA LEU A 13 -5.21 -17.54 40.50
C LEU A 13 -5.46 -16.34 39.55
N PRO A 14 -6.70 -16.05 39.08
CA PRO A 14 -6.95 -14.99 38.11
C PRO A 14 -7.10 -13.63 38.83
N THR A 15 -5.98 -12.98 39.10
CA THR A 15 -5.92 -11.52 39.28
C THR A 15 -5.96 -10.85 37.92
N ALA A 16 -6.55 -9.64 37.82
CA ALA A 16 -6.45 -8.84 36.60
C ALA A 16 -4.98 -8.77 36.18
N ALA A 17 -4.66 -9.35 35.03
CA ALA A 17 -3.28 -9.62 34.61
C ALA A 17 -2.49 -8.31 34.54
N GLN A 18 -1.68 -8.04 35.56
CA GLN A 18 -0.69 -6.98 35.51
C GLN A 18 0.33 -7.35 34.43
N ALA A 19 0.69 -6.40 33.59
CA ALA A 19 1.77 -6.59 32.63
C ALA A 19 3.07 -6.96 33.38
N LEU A 20 3.80 -7.96 32.89
CA LEU A 20 5.12 -8.32 33.38
C LEU A 20 6.13 -7.26 32.90
N SER A 21 6.69 -6.47 33.81
CA SER A 21 7.70 -5.44 33.48
C SER A 21 9.13 -5.98 33.53
N LEU A 22 9.91 -5.72 32.48
CA LEU A 22 11.37 -5.84 32.47
C LEU A 22 12.00 -4.49 32.79
N SER A 23 12.57 -4.35 33.99
CA SER A 23 13.15 -3.11 34.52
C SER A 23 14.69 -3.09 34.48
N SER A 24 15.32 -4.12 33.93
CA SER A 24 16.77 -4.20 33.71
C SER A 24 17.08 -4.97 32.44
N ASP A 25 18.24 -4.72 31.84
CA ASP A 25 18.65 -5.38 30.60
C ASP A 25 18.50 -6.91 30.71
N THR A 26 17.79 -7.48 29.75
CA THR A 26 17.34 -8.87 29.82
C THR A 26 17.69 -9.59 28.52
N VAL A 27 18.07 -10.87 28.65
CA VAL A 27 18.34 -11.75 27.51
C VAL A 27 17.34 -12.90 27.53
N TRP A 28 16.64 -13.10 26.42
CA TRP A 28 15.73 -14.22 26.19
C TRP A 28 16.39 -15.31 25.35
N ARG A 29 16.19 -16.56 25.77
CA ARG A 29 16.75 -17.78 25.18
C ARG A 29 15.80 -18.97 25.42
N GLY A 30 15.79 -19.92 24.49
CA GLY A 30 14.99 -21.14 24.62
C GLY A 30 13.50 -20.92 24.36
N ALA A 31 12.66 -21.76 24.95
CA ALA A 31 11.20 -21.64 24.87
C ALA A 31 10.66 -20.78 26.02
N LEU A 32 9.83 -19.79 25.68
CA LEU A 32 9.22 -18.85 26.61
C LEU A 32 7.72 -18.77 26.34
N GLU A 33 6.91 -18.84 27.39
CA GLU A 33 5.46 -18.72 27.31
C GLU A 33 4.97 -17.58 28.21
N PHE A 34 4.05 -16.77 27.69
CA PHE A 34 3.44 -15.65 28.41
C PHE A 34 1.91 -15.68 28.24
N SER A 35 1.19 -15.34 29.30
CA SER A 35 -0.28 -15.16 29.27
C SER A 35 -0.71 -13.70 29.34
N GLU A 36 0.22 -12.81 29.62
CA GLU A 36 0.02 -11.39 29.84
C GLU A 36 0.98 -10.56 29.00
N THR A 37 0.74 -9.24 28.96
CA THR A 37 1.65 -8.33 28.28
C THR A 37 2.99 -8.29 28.99
N VAL A 38 4.09 -8.50 28.24
CA VAL A 38 5.44 -8.20 28.71
C VAL A 38 5.80 -6.79 28.26
N ARG A 39 6.21 -5.94 29.21
CA ARG A 39 6.65 -4.57 28.95
C ARG A 39 8.16 -4.42 29.16
N VAL A 40 8.87 -3.97 28.14
CA VAL A 40 10.27 -3.53 28.25
C VAL A 40 10.28 -2.05 28.61
N GLU A 41 10.74 -1.71 29.81
CA GLU A 41 10.71 -0.34 30.31
C GLU A 41 11.70 0.58 29.57
N ARG A 42 11.50 1.90 29.70
CA ARG A 42 12.39 2.89 29.07
C ARG A 42 13.82 2.73 29.61
N GLY A 43 14.80 2.78 28.72
CA GLY A 43 16.21 2.61 29.07
C GLY A 43 16.65 1.16 29.27
N VAL A 44 15.73 0.19 29.14
CA VAL A 44 16.02 -1.24 29.20
C VAL A 44 16.18 -1.82 27.79
N THR A 45 17.17 -2.68 27.61
CA THR A 45 17.36 -3.47 26.39
C THR A 45 16.88 -4.90 26.61
N LEU A 46 15.97 -5.35 25.75
CA LEU A 46 15.65 -6.76 25.59
C LEU A 46 16.43 -7.33 24.40
N ARG A 47 17.29 -8.31 24.66
CA ARG A 47 17.98 -9.08 23.62
C ARG A 47 17.35 -10.45 23.49
N VAL A 48 16.87 -10.79 22.29
CA VAL A 48 16.32 -12.11 21.98
C VAL A 48 17.29 -12.85 21.07
N GLU A 49 17.78 -13.99 21.52
CA GLU A 49 18.80 -14.73 20.78
C GLU A 49 18.23 -15.63 19.68
N PRO A 50 19.03 -15.96 18.65
CA PRO A 50 18.65 -16.92 17.63
C PRO A 50 18.20 -18.26 18.21
N GLY A 51 17.13 -18.82 17.62
CA GLY A 51 16.50 -20.06 18.08
C GLY A 51 15.59 -19.90 19.30
N THR A 52 15.35 -18.69 19.79
CA THR A 52 14.37 -18.45 20.85
C THR A 52 12.95 -18.56 20.29
N GLU A 53 12.11 -19.34 20.96
CA GLU A 53 10.69 -19.50 20.65
C GLU A 53 9.86 -18.83 21.74
N ILE A 54 9.09 -17.82 21.37
CA ILE A 54 8.25 -17.04 22.28
C ILE A 54 6.80 -17.25 21.88
N HIS A 55 6.00 -17.72 22.82
CA HIS A 55 4.57 -17.94 22.65
C HIS A 55 3.75 -17.08 23.61
N PHE A 56 2.78 -16.34 23.07
CA PHE A 56 1.80 -15.57 23.83
C PHE A 56 0.42 -16.22 23.73
N SER A 57 -0.16 -16.61 24.86
CA SER A 57 -1.56 -17.07 24.96
C SER A 57 -2.56 -15.93 25.23
N GLY A 58 -2.04 -14.72 25.40
CA GLY A 58 -2.76 -13.47 25.65
C GLY A 58 -1.76 -12.32 25.76
N GLY A 59 -2.25 -11.08 25.84
CA GLY A 59 -1.38 -9.90 25.94
C GLY A 59 -0.48 -9.70 24.72
N GLY A 60 0.76 -9.24 24.90
CA GLY A 60 1.74 -9.06 23.82
C GLY A 60 3.08 -8.52 24.33
N LEU A 61 3.97 -8.13 23.41
CA LEU A 61 5.27 -7.54 23.76
C LEU A 61 5.24 -6.02 23.53
N GLU A 62 5.24 -5.22 24.60
CA GLU A 62 5.29 -3.76 24.53
C GLU A 62 6.70 -3.25 24.84
N VAL A 63 7.37 -2.64 23.87
CA VAL A 63 8.77 -2.18 24.00
C VAL A 63 8.82 -0.66 24.07
N LEU A 64 8.97 -0.12 25.27
CA LEU A 64 9.25 1.31 25.51
C LEU A 64 10.76 1.62 25.54
N GLY A 65 11.58 0.60 25.80
CA GLY A 65 13.04 0.63 25.73
C GLY A 65 13.57 0.26 24.35
N HIS A 66 14.51 -0.68 24.29
CA HIS A 66 15.14 -1.17 23.05
C HIS A 66 14.92 -2.67 22.88
N LEU A 67 14.77 -3.12 21.63
CA LEU A 67 14.63 -4.53 21.28
C LEU A 67 15.68 -4.89 20.24
N GLU A 68 16.46 -5.93 20.54
CA GLU A 68 17.35 -6.59 19.58
C GLU A 68 16.95 -8.06 19.47
N ALA A 69 16.20 -8.41 18.43
CA ALA A 69 15.81 -9.79 18.16
C ALA A 69 16.46 -10.29 16.87
N ARG A 70 17.02 -11.50 16.93
CA ARG A 70 17.61 -12.18 15.78
C ARG A 70 17.18 -13.63 15.75
N GLY A 71 16.79 -14.17 14.59
CA GLY A 71 16.56 -15.61 14.44
C GLY A 71 15.46 -16.17 15.35
N ALA A 72 14.49 -15.36 15.76
CA ALA A 72 13.52 -15.70 16.81
C ALA A 72 12.11 -15.93 16.24
N LEU A 73 11.36 -16.81 16.90
CA LEU A 73 9.96 -17.08 16.59
C LEU A 73 9.07 -16.40 17.63
N PHE A 74 8.20 -15.51 17.20
CA PHE A 74 7.12 -14.93 17.99
C PHE A 74 5.78 -15.48 17.47
N SER A 75 5.02 -16.13 18.34
CA SER A 75 3.74 -16.74 17.99
C SER A 75 2.73 -16.57 19.12
N GLY A 76 1.47 -16.85 18.84
CA GLY A 76 0.44 -16.84 19.85
C GLY A 76 -0.96 -17.16 19.32
N GLY A 77 -1.90 -17.36 20.24
CA GLY A 77 -3.33 -17.41 19.96
C GLY A 77 -4.00 -16.19 20.58
N ASP A 78 -4.65 -15.36 19.77
CA ASP A 78 -5.37 -14.15 20.21
C ASP A 78 -4.51 -13.10 20.97
N TRP A 79 -3.21 -13.06 20.66
CA TRP A 79 -2.29 -12.07 21.23
C TRP A 79 -2.24 -10.77 20.40
N GLU A 80 -1.83 -9.68 21.03
CA GLU A 80 -1.80 -8.33 20.46
C GLU A 80 -0.67 -8.13 19.46
N GLY A 81 0.41 -8.92 19.56
CA GLY A 81 1.62 -8.78 18.76
C GLY A 81 2.76 -8.05 19.46
N ILE A 82 3.72 -7.58 18.66
CA ILE A 82 4.87 -6.79 19.12
C ILE A 82 4.58 -5.30 18.88
N GLN A 83 4.73 -4.47 19.91
CA GLN A 83 4.56 -3.03 19.85
C GLN A 83 5.88 -2.33 20.16
N LEU A 84 6.39 -1.56 19.20
CA LEU A 84 7.64 -0.82 19.29
C LEU A 84 7.36 0.68 19.43
N HIS A 85 7.93 1.33 20.44
CA HIS A 85 7.69 2.75 20.72
C HIS A 85 8.97 3.59 20.53
N GLY A 86 9.00 4.37 19.46
CA GLY A 86 10.18 5.20 19.15
C GLY A 86 11.43 4.37 18.87
N GLY A 87 12.62 4.94 19.08
CA GLY A 87 13.89 4.20 19.10
C GLY A 87 14.36 3.61 17.77
N GLU A 88 15.53 2.96 17.83
CA GLU A 88 16.17 2.24 16.72
C GLU A 88 16.18 0.73 17.02
N HIS A 89 15.01 0.11 17.06
CA HIS A 89 14.92 -1.34 17.31
C HIS A 89 15.51 -2.16 16.16
N LEU A 90 15.91 -3.39 16.47
CA LEU A 90 16.38 -4.35 15.47
C LEU A 90 15.59 -5.65 15.56
N LEU A 91 14.96 -6.03 14.45
CA LEU A 91 14.45 -7.37 14.23
C LEU A 91 15.04 -7.89 12.91
N ASP A 92 15.77 -8.99 12.99
CA ASP A 92 16.43 -9.61 11.85
C ASP A 92 16.17 -11.11 11.84
N ASP A 93 15.77 -11.67 10.70
CA ASP A 93 15.55 -13.12 10.55
C ASP A 93 14.55 -13.69 11.57
N CYS A 94 13.50 -12.93 11.91
CA CYS A 94 12.48 -13.34 12.87
C CYS A 94 11.18 -13.73 12.17
N ARG A 95 10.43 -14.65 12.77
CA ARG A 95 9.09 -15.05 12.33
C ARG A 95 8.05 -14.57 13.32
N ILE A 96 6.96 -13.97 12.82
CA ILE A 96 5.89 -13.39 13.63
C ILE A 96 4.54 -13.89 13.12
N SER A 97 3.73 -14.50 13.99
CA SER A 97 2.45 -15.10 13.58
C SER A 97 1.36 -15.15 14.65
N GLY A 98 0.10 -15.27 14.20
CA GLY A 98 -1.07 -15.50 15.05
C GLY A 98 -1.52 -14.28 15.87
N ALA A 99 -1.03 -13.07 15.56
CA ALA A 99 -1.34 -11.86 16.30
C ALA A 99 -2.52 -11.08 15.68
N ARG A 100 -3.13 -10.20 16.48
CA ARG A 100 -4.04 -9.16 15.97
C ARG A 100 -3.30 -8.20 15.02
N ILE A 101 -2.14 -7.66 15.43
CA ILE A 101 -1.18 -6.96 14.57
C ILE A 101 0.18 -7.59 14.82
N GLY A 102 0.80 -8.26 13.83
CA GLY A 102 2.09 -8.93 14.03
C GLY A 102 3.15 -8.00 14.62
N LEU A 103 3.34 -6.85 13.98
CA LEU A 103 4.28 -5.82 14.41
C LEU A 103 3.69 -4.42 14.24
N LEU A 104 3.50 -3.71 15.35
CA LEU A 104 3.07 -2.32 15.41
C LEU A 104 4.25 -1.41 15.75
N VAL A 105 4.60 -0.49 14.86
CA VAL A 105 5.64 0.53 15.07
C VAL A 105 4.99 1.88 15.33
N LEU A 106 5.28 2.47 16.49
CA LEU A 106 4.78 3.77 16.94
C LEU A 106 5.92 4.79 17.00
N GLY A 107 6.29 5.32 15.83
CA GLY A 107 7.43 6.23 15.67
C GLY A 107 8.79 5.52 15.64
N GLY A 108 9.88 6.29 15.59
CA GLY A 108 11.25 5.76 15.56
C GLY A 108 11.71 5.29 14.18
N ALA A 109 12.88 4.66 14.13
CA ALA A 109 13.56 4.19 12.93
C ALA A 109 14.02 2.72 13.09
N PRO A 110 13.12 1.77 13.37
CA PRO A 110 13.52 0.38 13.53
C PRO A 110 14.01 -0.22 12.21
N ARG A 111 14.96 -1.15 12.31
CA ARG A 111 15.47 -1.96 11.21
C ARG A 111 14.78 -3.32 11.25
N LEU A 112 13.95 -3.58 10.24
CA LEU A 112 13.11 -4.75 10.10
C LEU A 112 13.57 -5.51 8.85
N THR A 113 14.42 -6.51 9.06
CA THR A 113 15.08 -7.22 7.96
C THR A 113 14.80 -8.72 8.00
N ASN A 114 14.62 -9.33 6.82
CA ASN A 114 14.45 -10.79 6.70
C ASN A 114 13.31 -11.35 7.57
N LEU A 115 12.25 -10.57 7.82
CA LEU A 115 11.14 -11.02 8.64
C LEU A 115 10.20 -11.90 7.82
N GLU A 116 9.65 -12.94 8.43
CA GLU A 116 8.45 -13.61 7.94
C GLU A 116 7.26 -13.25 8.84
N VAL A 117 6.29 -12.52 8.31
CA VAL A 117 5.12 -12.05 9.05
C VAL A 117 3.86 -12.63 8.41
N SER A 118 3.22 -13.59 9.10
CA SER A 118 2.14 -14.38 8.51
C SER A 118 1.01 -14.76 9.46
N GLY A 119 -0.21 -14.96 8.91
CA GLY A 119 -1.37 -15.41 9.68
C GLY A 119 -1.83 -14.43 10.76
N ASN A 120 -1.51 -13.14 10.63
CA ASN A 120 -1.95 -12.10 11.57
C ASN A 120 -3.21 -11.39 11.03
N GLY A 121 -3.92 -10.63 11.87
CA GLY A 121 -4.97 -9.73 11.40
C GLY A 121 -4.43 -8.65 10.46
N THR A 122 -3.43 -7.91 10.94
CA THR A 122 -2.54 -7.07 10.13
C THR A 122 -1.11 -7.57 10.31
N GLY A 123 -0.32 -7.66 9.22
CA GLY A 123 1.07 -8.10 9.32
C GLY A 123 1.94 -7.08 10.06
N ILE A 124 2.25 -5.97 9.39
CA ILE A 124 3.05 -4.87 9.95
C ILE A 124 2.23 -3.57 9.84
N GLU A 125 2.13 -2.79 10.93
CA GLU A 125 1.53 -1.46 10.94
C GLU A 125 2.56 -0.41 11.37
N LEU A 126 2.79 0.60 10.52
CA LEU A 126 3.76 1.67 10.72
C LEU A 126 3.02 2.99 10.93
N ARG A 127 3.24 3.65 12.08
CA ARG A 127 2.54 4.88 12.47
C ARG A 127 3.46 5.96 13.00
N ARG A 128 2.88 7.15 13.18
CA ARG A 128 3.48 8.29 13.91
C ARG A 128 4.84 8.70 13.37
N GLN A 129 4.86 9.05 12.08
CA GLN A 129 6.06 9.60 11.42
C GLN A 129 7.30 8.68 11.47
N THR A 130 7.14 7.38 11.70
CA THR A 130 8.25 6.43 11.70
C THR A 130 8.99 6.43 10.35
N SER A 131 10.32 6.31 10.41
CA SER A 131 11.21 6.12 9.27
C SER A 131 11.77 4.69 9.20
N ALA A 132 10.99 3.70 9.62
CA ALA A 132 11.38 2.29 9.64
C ALA A 132 11.99 1.83 8.31
N GLU A 133 12.99 0.95 8.39
CA GLU A 133 13.55 0.24 7.25
C GLU A 133 12.93 -1.16 7.20
N VAL A 134 12.13 -1.43 6.18
CA VAL A 134 11.53 -2.75 5.92
C VAL A 134 12.20 -3.32 4.68
N GLN A 135 13.07 -4.32 4.87
CA GLN A 135 13.86 -4.86 3.78
C GLN A 135 13.89 -6.40 3.79
N ARG A 136 13.80 -7.00 2.59
CA ARG A 136 13.89 -8.47 2.42
C ARG A 136 12.85 -9.23 3.25
N CYS A 137 11.72 -8.61 3.58
CA CYS A 137 10.67 -9.21 4.38
C CYS A 137 9.68 -9.99 3.51
N ARG A 138 9.12 -11.05 4.09
CA ARG A 138 8.04 -11.88 3.54
C ARG A 138 6.78 -11.62 4.37
N ILE A 139 5.81 -10.93 3.79
CA ILE A 139 4.56 -10.53 4.45
C ILE A 139 3.42 -11.30 3.79
N LEU A 140 3.02 -12.40 4.42
CA LEU A 140 2.30 -13.50 3.76
C LEU A 140 0.97 -13.79 4.44
N ASP A 141 -0.09 -13.99 3.67
CA ASP A 141 -1.31 -14.67 4.12
C ASP A 141 -1.90 -14.10 5.42
N ASN A 142 -1.82 -12.77 5.60
CA ASN A 142 -2.48 -12.10 6.73
C ASN A 142 -3.97 -11.89 6.42
N HIS A 143 -4.81 -11.99 7.45
CA HIS A 143 -6.27 -12.00 7.34
C HIS A 143 -6.89 -10.64 6.96
N GLY A 144 -6.07 -9.60 6.80
CA GLY A 144 -6.50 -8.27 6.40
C GLY A 144 -5.45 -7.58 5.55
N VAL A 145 -4.61 -6.75 6.19
CA VAL A 145 -3.58 -5.96 5.52
C VAL A 145 -2.21 -6.56 5.77
N GLY A 146 -1.40 -6.74 4.73
CA GLY A 146 -0.01 -7.16 4.90
C GLY A 146 0.83 -6.08 5.58
N LEU A 147 0.97 -4.92 4.93
CA LEU A 147 1.72 -3.77 5.45
C LEU A 147 0.87 -2.50 5.41
N PHE A 148 0.65 -1.88 6.56
CA PHE A 148 -0.18 -0.68 6.70
C PHE A 148 0.65 0.53 7.14
N LEU A 149 0.73 1.56 6.30
CA LEU A 149 1.36 2.84 6.61
C LEU A 149 0.29 3.86 6.97
N LYS A 150 0.42 4.48 8.14
CA LYS A 150 -0.56 5.42 8.66
C LYS A 150 0.12 6.59 9.38
N ASP A 151 -0.62 7.69 9.58
CA ASP A 151 -0.23 8.79 10.46
C ASP A 151 1.17 9.35 10.12
N GLU A 152 1.33 9.78 8.86
CA GLU A 152 2.52 10.45 8.32
C GLU A 152 3.80 9.60 8.34
N ALA A 153 3.70 8.27 8.37
CA ALA A 153 4.85 7.39 8.26
C ALA A 153 5.67 7.65 6.98
N ARG A 154 7.00 7.57 7.09
CA ARG A 154 7.97 7.80 6.01
C ARG A 154 9.02 6.67 5.93
N PRO A 155 8.61 5.39 5.86
CA PRO A 155 9.54 4.27 5.86
C PRO A 155 10.30 4.13 4.54
N ARG A 156 11.31 3.27 4.55
CA ARG A 156 11.96 2.71 3.35
C ARG A 156 11.56 1.26 3.20
N ILE A 157 10.94 0.90 2.09
CA ILE A 157 10.40 -0.45 1.82
C ILE A 157 11.03 -0.96 0.52
N GLN A 158 11.86 -1.99 0.64
CA GLN A 158 12.59 -2.55 -0.50
C GLN A 158 12.78 -4.05 -0.43
N ASP A 159 12.90 -4.71 -1.59
CA ASP A 159 13.19 -6.14 -1.71
C ASP A 159 12.19 -7.07 -0.98
N CYS A 160 10.95 -6.62 -0.74
CA CYS A 160 9.97 -7.41 0.01
C CYS A 160 9.08 -8.27 -0.92
N LEU A 161 8.66 -9.42 -0.40
CA LEU A 161 7.57 -10.22 -0.95
C LEU A 161 6.30 -9.99 -0.13
N ILE A 162 5.23 -9.55 -0.77
CA ILE A 162 3.95 -9.26 -0.14
C ILE A 162 2.85 -10.03 -0.88
N GLN A 163 2.33 -11.09 -0.25
CA GLN A 163 1.56 -12.10 -0.95
C GLN A 163 0.37 -12.62 -0.15
N GLY A 164 -0.74 -12.88 -0.84
CA GLY A 164 -1.85 -13.67 -0.30
C GLY A 164 -2.62 -13.00 0.84
N ASN A 165 -2.42 -11.70 1.07
CA ASN A 165 -3.10 -11.00 2.15
C ASN A 165 -4.57 -10.77 1.76
N ALA A 166 -5.48 -11.01 2.69
CA ALA A 166 -6.90 -11.19 2.38
C ALA A 166 -7.65 -9.92 1.91
N ARG A 167 -7.03 -8.74 2.03
CA ARG A 167 -7.63 -7.48 1.55
C ARG A 167 -6.64 -6.60 0.78
N PHE A 168 -5.58 -6.17 1.44
CA PHE A 168 -4.55 -5.30 0.85
C PHE A 168 -3.18 -5.91 1.09
N GLY A 169 -2.36 -6.03 0.04
CA GLY A 169 -0.93 -6.31 0.23
C GLY A 169 -0.29 -5.17 1.03
N VAL A 170 -0.42 -3.95 0.50
CA VAL A 170 0.01 -2.72 1.16
C VAL A 170 -1.12 -1.69 1.16
N TYR A 171 -1.30 -0.99 2.27
CA TYR A 171 -2.14 0.21 2.34
C TYR A 171 -1.33 1.41 2.81
N VAL A 172 -1.24 2.45 1.98
CA VAL A 172 -0.70 3.76 2.34
C VAL A 172 -1.85 4.73 2.61
N TYR A 173 -1.99 5.10 3.89
CA TYR A 173 -2.98 6.06 4.38
C TYR A 173 -2.26 7.29 4.92
N ARG A 174 -2.43 8.45 4.26
CA ARG A 174 -1.85 9.74 4.72
C ARG A 174 -0.39 9.63 5.13
N SER A 175 0.39 8.94 4.31
CA SER A 175 1.78 8.59 4.58
C SER A 175 2.57 8.67 3.27
N ASN A 176 3.87 8.91 3.35
CA ASN A 176 4.71 9.10 2.18
C ASN A 176 6.02 8.35 2.40
N PRO A 177 6.09 7.04 2.05
CA PRO A 177 7.34 6.30 2.11
C PRO A 177 8.45 7.03 1.35
N GLN A 178 9.64 7.06 1.93
CA GLN A 178 10.82 7.66 1.29
C GLN A 178 11.30 6.79 0.12
N VAL A 179 11.13 5.48 0.25
CA VAL A 179 11.50 4.49 -0.76
C VAL A 179 10.41 3.42 -0.79
N PHE A 180 9.90 3.10 -1.97
CA PHE A 180 9.03 1.95 -2.22
C PHE A 180 9.41 1.34 -3.57
N ARG A 181 10.36 0.41 -3.57
CA ARG A 181 10.95 -0.14 -4.79
C ARG A 181 11.37 -1.59 -4.69
N ASP A 182 11.51 -2.23 -5.84
CA ASP A 182 12.03 -3.60 -5.95
C ASP A 182 11.24 -4.63 -5.12
N ASN A 183 9.96 -4.35 -4.87
CA ASN A 183 9.05 -5.25 -4.16
C ASN A 183 8.25 -6.10 -5.14
N LEU A 184 7.94 -7.33 -4.73
CA LEU A 184 6.99 -8.23 -5.42
C LEU A 184 5.69 -8.30 -4.63
N LEU A 185 4.60 -7.80 -5.21
CA LEU A 185 3.25 -7.86 -4.66
C LEU A 185 2.40 -8.79 -5.52
N ARG A 186 1.96 -9.93 -4.98
CA ARG A 186 1.22 -10.92 -5.79
C ARG A 186 0.07 -11.62 -5.09
N ALA A 187 -0.93 -12.02 -5.86
CA ALA A 187 -2.09 -12.76 -5.37
C ALA A 187 -2.79 -12.10 -4.16
N ASN A 188 -2.86 -10.77 -4.14
CA ASN A 188 -3.69 -10.01 -3.20
C ASN A 188 -4.94 -9.50 -3.95
N PRO A 189 -6.09 -9.33 -3.30
CA PRO A 189 -7.23 -8.65 -3.93
C PRO A 189 -6.85 -7.25 -4.42
N VAL A 190 -6.16 -6.48 -3.59
CA VAL A 190 -5.51 -5.24 -4.00
C VAL A 190 -4.04 -5.29 -3.60
N GLY A 191 -3.12 -5.21 -4.57
CA GLY A 191 -1.68 -5.23 -4.31
C GLY A 191 -1.23 -4.04 -3.48
N LEU A 192 -1.50 -2.83 -3.96
CA LEU A 192 -1.18 -1.57 -3.28
C LEU A 192 -2.35 -0.59 -3.33
N MET A 193 -2.85 -0.19 -2.16
CA MET A 193 -3.82 0.88 -2.00
C MET A 193 -3.11 2.17 -1.56
N ILE A 194 -3.32 3.27 -2.28
CA ILE A 194 -2.82 4.62 -1.95
C ILE A 194 -4.04 5.52 -1.86
N ALA A 195 -4.38 5.99 -0.66
CA ALA A 195 -5.60 6.76 -0.49
C ALA A 195 -5.36 8.05 0.25
N TYR A 196 -6.23 9.02 -0.05
CA TYR A 196 -6.35 10.33 0.57
C TYR A 196 -5.34 11.36 0.10
N TYR A 197 -5.85 12.58 -0.08
CA TYR A 197 -5.07 13.79 -0.32
C TYR A 197 -3.83 13.92 0.56
N GLY A 198 -2.72 14.31 -0.06
CA GLY A 198 -1.40 14.41 0.58
C GLY A 198 -0.64 13.08 0.67
N THR A 199 -1.20 11.99 0.16
CA THR A 199 -0.54 10.69 -0.01
C THR A 199 0.00 10.60 -1.42
N ASP A 200 1.16 11.23 -1.65
CA ASP A 200 1.74 11.47 -2.97
C ASP A 200 3.15 10.84 -3.09
N PRO A 201 3.35 9.54 -2.75
CA PRO A 201 4.67 8.91 -2.85
C PRO A 201 5.08 8.63 -4.29
N GLU A 202 6.39 8.44 -4.49
CA GLU A 202 6.91 7.78 -5.68
C GLU A 202 6.98 6.27 -5.45
N ILE A 203 6.36 5.51 -6.36
CA ILE A 203 6.31 4.04 -6.36
C ILE A 203 7.06 3.57 -7.60
N GLY A 204 8.26 3.04 -7.39
CA GLY A 204 9.26 2.82 -8.45
C GLY A 204 9.72 1.37 -8.59
N GLY A 205 9.74 0.79 -9.79
CA GLY A 205 10.47 -0.47 -10.02
C GLY A 205 9.88 -1.73 -9.36
N ASN A 206 8.61 -1.71 -8.96
CA ASN A 206 7.96 -2.84 -8.31
C ASN A 206 7.30 -3.77 -9.33
N ARG A 207 7.05 -5.03 -8.94
CA ARG A 207 6.29 -6.01 -9.71
C ARG A 207 4.98 -6.36 -9.02
N PHE A 208 3.88 -6.22 -9.74
CA PHE A 208 2.53 -6.59 -9.32
C PHE A 208 2.06 -7.73 -10.23
N GLU A 209 1.75 -8.90 -9.66
CA GLU A 209 1.44 -10.11 -10.43
C GLU A 209 0.20 -10.82 -9.87
N GLY A 210 -0.78 -11.12 -10.73
CA GLY A 210 -1.93 -11.93 -10.32
C GLY A 210 -2.80 -11.31 -9.22
N ASN A 211 -2.77 -9.99 -9.06
CA ASN A 211 -3.66 -9.29 -8.13
C ASN A 211 -5.00 -8.99 -8.85
N GLU A 212 -6.12 -8.95 -8.12
CA GLU A 212 -7.39 -8.51 -8.72
C GLU A 212 -7.30 -7.03 -9.12
N VAL A 213 -6.70 -6.19 -8.29
CA VAL A 213 -6.22 -4.86 -8.64
C VAL A 213 -4.74 -4.73 -8.27
N GLY A 214 -3.88 -4.37 -9.22
CA GLY A 214 -2.45 -4.18 -8.96
C GLY A 214 -2.19 -2.98 -8.04
N ILE A 215 -2.53 -1.79 -8.52
CA ILE A 215 -2.43 -0.53 -7.77
C ILE A 215 -3.79 0.18 -7.79
N GLN A 216 -4.33 0.50 -6.63
CA GLN A 216 -5.49 1.37 -6.49
C GLN A 216 -5.09 2.70 -5.86
N VAL A 217 -5.43 3.81 -6.52
CA VAL A 217 -5.21 5.16 -6.03
C VAL A 217 -6.56 5.85 -5.87
N ASP A 218 -6.75 6.51 -4.73
CA ASP A 218 -8.08 6.89 -4.31
C ASP A 218 -8.13 8.20 -3.51
N ARG A 219 -9.31 8.83 -3.49
CA ARG A 219 -9.64 9.97 -2.63
C ARG A 219 -8.63 11.12 -2.72
N ALA A 220 -8.35 11.54 -3.94
CA ALA A 220 -7.43 12.64 -4.26
C ALA A 220 -5.96 12.44 -3.88
N ALA A 221 -5.51 11.19 -3.72
CA ALA A 221 -4.08 10.87 -3.71
C ALA A 221 -3.46 11.10 -5.11
N ARG A 222 -2.18 11.50 -5.15
CA ARG A 222 -1.48 11.89 -6.40
C ARG A 222 -0.05 11.31 -6.45
N PRO A 223 0.11 9.98 -6.40
CA PRO A 223 1.42 9.35 -6.46
C PRO A 223 2.06 9.50 -7.85
N VAL A 224 3.38 9.29 -7.88
CA VAL A 224 4.12 9.02 -9.12
C VAL A 224 4.31 7.51 -9.22
N LEU A 225 3.77 6.89 -10.26
CA LEU A 225 3.92 5.47 -10.54
C LEU A 225 4.90 5.32 -11.71
N VAL A 226 6.11 4.82 -11.42
CA VAL A 226 7.21 4.80 -12.39
C VAL A 226 7.90 3.44 -12.48
N SER A 227 8.24 3.00 -13.70
CA SER A 227 9.06 1.80 -13.92
C SER A 227 8.52 0.50 -13.30
N ASN A 228 7.23 0.43 -12.98
CA ASN A 228 6.61 -0.76 -12.42
C ASN A 228 6.20 -1.75 -13.53
N VAL A 229 6.07 -3.01 -13.16
CA VAL A 229 5.56 -4.09 -14.01
C VAL A 229 4.26 -4.61 -13.40
N LEU A 230 3.14 -4.47 -14.09
CA LEU A 230 1.82 -4.89 -13.65
C LEU A 230 1.24 -5.90 -14.62
N VAL A 231 1.17 -7.17 -14.21
CA VAL A 231 0.87 -8.27 -15.13
C VAL A 231 -0.10 -9.31 -14.58
N ASP A 232 -0.80 -9.94 -15.51
CA ASP A 232 -1.61 -11.15 -15.31
C ASP A 232 -2.66 -11.01 -14.19
N GLY A 233 -3.25 -9.81 -14.03
CA GLY A 233 -4.24 -9.49 -13.01
C GLY A 233 -5.62 -9.09 -13.57
N GLY A 234 -6.49 -8.61 -12.68
CA GLY A 234 -7.78 -8.04 -13.07
C GLY A 234 -7.60 -6.64 -13.67
N THR A 235 -7.42 -5.63 -12.82
CA THR A 235 -7.12 -4.25 -13.22
C THR A 235 -5.68 -3.91 -12.83
N GLY A 236 -4.85 -3.49 -13.78
CA GLY A 236 -3.46 -3.09 -13.50
C GLY A 236 -3.42 -1.89 -12.54
N ILE A 237 -3.95 -0.75 -12.98
CA ILE A 237 -4.05 0.48 -12.19
C ILE A 237 -5.49 0.97 -12.17
N LEU A 238 -6.05 1.18 -10.98
CA LEU A 238 -7.37 1.80 -10.76
C LEU A 238 -7.20 3.17 -10.11
N LEU A 239 -7.73 4.21 -10.76
CA LEU A 239 -7.71 5.59 -10.28
C LEU A 239 -9.14 6.05 -10.02
N SER A 240 -9.45 6.34 -8.76
CA SER A 240 -10.83 6.65 -8.34
C SER A 240 -10.90 7.90 -7.48
N ARG A 241 -12.00 8.65 -7.61
CA ARG A 241 -12.35 9.80 -6.77
C ARG A 241 -11.23 10.86 -6.74
N ARG A 242 -11.01 11.48 -7.89
CA ARG A 242 -10.04 12.58 -8.10
C ARG A 242 -8.58 12.18 -7.93
N ALA A 243 -8.26 10.92 -8.19
CA ALA A 243 -6.92 10.38 -8.10
C ALA A 243 -6.06 10.81 -9.32
N ASP A 244 -5.33 11.92 -9.16
CA ASP A 244 -4.53 12.52 -10.25
C ASP A 244 -3.08 12.01 -10.21
N ALA A 245 -2.88 10.73 -10.49
CA ALA A 245 -1.53 10.13 -10.53
C ALA A 245 -0.73 10.54 -11.77
N ARG A 246 0.60 10.49 -11.67
CA ARG A 246 1.51 10.54 -12.82
C ARG A 246 2.03 9.14 -13.11
N ILE A 247 1.71 8.59 -14.27
CA ILE A 247 2.01 7.20 -14.64
C ILE A 247 2.95 7.20 -15.84
N ARG A 248 4.20 6.78 -15.63
CA ARG A 248 5.23 6.78 -16.69
C ARG A 248 6.19 5.60 -16.62
N HIS A 249 6.71 5.17 -17.77
CA HIS A 249 7.68 4.09 -17.88
C HIS A 249 7.24 2.74 -17.30
N ASN A 250 5.94 2.53 -17.09
CA ASN A 250 5.41 1.26 -16.59
C ASN A 250 5.17 0.30 -17.75
N ARG A 251 5.26 -1.00 -17.46
CA ARG A 251 4.76 -2.08 -18.32
C ARG A 251 3.50 -2.66 -17.70
N ILE A 252 2.39 -2.53 -18.39
CA ILE A 252 1.09 -3.01 -17.95
C ILE A 252 0.55 -3.92 -19.05
N SER A 253 0.48 -5.22 -18.81
CA SER A 253 0.17 -6.20 -19.87
C SER A 253 -0.49 -7.46 -19.30
N GLY A 254 -1.33 -8.13 -20.07
CA GLY A 254 -1.98 -9.38 -19.63
C GLY A 254 -3.08 -9.19 -18.59
N ASN A 255 -3.51 -7.95 -18.32
CA ASN A 255 -4.62 -7.67 -17.40
C ASN A 255 -5.95 -7.65 -18.15
N ARG A 256 -7.07 -7.88 -17.45
CA ARG A 256 -8.41 -7.62 -18.00
C ARG A 256 -8.59 -6.15 -18.34
N ILE A 257 -8.15 -5.25 -17.46
CA ILE A 257 -8.07 -3.81 -17.72
C ILE A 257 -6.66 -3.33 -17.38
N GLY A 258 -5.99 -2.64 -18.29
CA GLY A 258 -4.67 -2.05 -18.04
C GLY A 258 -4.76 -0.91 -17.02
N VAL A 259 -5.47 0.16 -17.40
CA VAL A 259 -5.73 1.33 -16.54
C VAL A 259 -7.22 1.67 -16.54
N GLN A 260 -7.82 1.76 -15.36
CA GLN A 260 -9.19 2.24 -15.17
C GLN A 260 -9.17 3.59 -14.47
N VAL A 261 -9.94 4.55 -14.99
CA VAL A 261 -10.05 5.91 -14.45
C VAL A 261 -11.52 6.25 -14.23
N GLU A 262 -11.84 6.69 -13.01
CA GLU A 262 -13.23 6.94 -12.62
C GLU A 262 -13.39 8.07 -11.60
N TYR A 263 -14.62 8.57 -11.51
CA TYR A 263 -15.08 9.58 -10.55
C TYR A 263 -14.18 10.82 -10.53
N SER A 264 -14.08 11.47 -11.69
CA SER A 264 -13.39 12.74 -11.88
C SER A 264 -11.88 12.68 -11.57
N SER A 265 -11.23 11.56 -11.92
CA SER A 265 -9.78 11.42 -11.81
C SER A 265 -9.12 11.84 -13.13
N TYR A 266 -8.10 12.69 -13.07
CA TYR A 266 -7.42 13.24 -14.27
C TYR A 266 -5.91 12.97 -14.20
N PRO A 267 -5.50 11.69 -14.33
CA PRO A 267 -4.10 11.33 -14.34
C PRO A 267 -3.39 11.82 -15.61
N VAL A 268 -2.06 11.82 -15.54
CA VAL A 268 -1.21 11.91 -16.74
C VAL A 268 -0.58 10.55 -16.96
N ILE A 269 -0.99 9.88 -18.05
CA ILE A 269 -0.57 8.52 -18.40
C ILE A 269 0.29 8.63 -19.66
N ARG A 270 1.61 8.70 -19.54
CA ARG A 270 2.48 8.87 -20.70
C ARG A 270 3.69 7.97 -20.63
N GLU A 271 4.22 7.59 -21.79
CA GLU A 271 5.48 6.83 -21.90
C GLU A 271 5.41 5.46 -21.21
N ASN A 272 4.27 4.78 -21.29
CA ASN A 272 4.07 3.41 -20.80
C ASN A 272 3.95 2.41 -21.96
N ASP A 273 4.13 1.13 -21.64
CA ASP A 273 3.78 0.01 -22.50
C ASP A 273 2.48 -0.61 -21.98
N LEU A 274 1.40 -0.50 -22.75
CA LEU A 274 0.02 -0.92 -22.39
C LEU A 274 -0.48 -2.12 -23.22
N ALA A 275 0.43 -2.83 -23.88
CA ALA A 275 0.11 -3.90 -24.83
C ALA A 275 -0.43 -5.16 -24.16
N GLY A 276 -1.33 -5.87 -24.85
CA GLY A 276 -1.77 -7.21 -24.46
C GLY A 276 -2.69 -7.26 -23.24
N ASN A 277 -3.31 -6.13 -22.85
CA ASN A 277 -4.45 -6.16 -21.93
C ASN A 277 -5.74 -6.38 -22.73
N ALA A 278 -6.78 -6.96 -22.12
CA ALA A 278 -8.05 -7.11 -22.82
C ALA A 278 -8.63 -5.73 -23.18
N MET A 279 -8.66 -4.79 -22.22
CA MET A 279 -8.79 -3.35 -22.44
C MET A 279 -7.55 -2.63 -21.95
N ALA A 280 -6.95 -1.74 -22.75
CA ALA A 280 -5.79 -0.98 -22.34
C ALA A 280 -6.16 0.16 -21.37
N LEU A 281 -7.24 0.88 -21.65
CA LEU A 281 -7.69 2.01 -20.84
C LEU A 281 -9.23 2.09 -20.83
N VAL A 282 -9.82 2.24 -19.64
CA VAL A 282 -11.27 2.36 -19.45
C VAL A 282 -11.58 3.61 -18.64
N LEU A 283 -12.51 4.43 -19.13
CA LEU A 283 -13.15 5.50 -18.37
C LEU A 283 -14.53 5.03 -17.89
N SER A 284 -14.85 5.23 -16.61
CA SER A 284 -16.17 4.93 -16.04
C SER A 284 -16.58 6.02 -15.07
N HIS A 285 -17.82 6.51 -15.13
CA HIS A 285 -18.29 7.61 -14.28
C HIS A 285 -17.33 8.82 -14.27
N GLN A 286 -16.60 9.02 -15.36
CA GLN A 286 -15.54 10.01 -15.51
C GLN A 286 -16.11 11.19 -16.29
N SER A 287 -16.39 12.30 -15.61
CA SER A 287 -16.95 13.47 -16.27
C SER A 287 -16.52 14.79 -15.64
N SER A 288 -15.93 15.64 -16.47
CA SER A 288 -15.61 17.02 -16.14
C SER A 288 -16.85 17.89 -15.99
N ALA A 289 -17.93 17.55 -16.69
CA ALA A 289 -19.22 18.22 -16.54
C ALA A 289 -19.85 17.90 -15.18
N TRP A 290 -19.82 16.62 -14.78
CA TRP A 290 -20.27 16.22 -13.45
C TRP A 290 -19.45 16.90 -12.36
N GLU A 291 -18.13 16.92 -12.50
CA GLU A 291 -17.23 17.52 -11.53
C GLU A 291 -17.46 19.03 -11.35
N ARG A 292 -17.75 19.76 -12.43
CA ARG A 292 -18.13 21.18 -12.38
C ARG A 292 -19.46 21.40 -11.67
N ALA A 293 -20.44 20.53 -11.90
CA ALA A 293 -21.79 20.68 -11.34
C ALA A 293 -21.86 20.26 -9.86
N ASN A 294 -21.22 19.14 -9.51
CA ASN A 294 -21.46 18.42 -8.25
C ASN A 294 -20.22 18.28 -7.38
N GLY A 295 -19.02 18.51 -7.93
CA GLY A 295 -17.76 18.17 -7.27
C GLY A 295 -17.58 18.89 -5.92
N GLU A 296 -17.99 20.16 -5.82
CA GLU A 296 -17.87 20.92 -4.56
C GLU A 296 -18.70 20.30 -3.44
N ALA A 297 -19.98 20.01 -3.71
CA ALA A 297 -20.87 19.34 -2.77
C ALA A 297 -20.35 17.95 -2.39
N ALA A 298 -19.89 17.16 -3.38
CA ALA A 298 -19.31 15.85 -3.13
C ALA A 298 -18.07 15.92 -2.21
N ARG A 299 -17.18 16.89 -2.43
CA ARG A 299 -16.00 17.09 -1.58
C ARG A 299 -16.36 17.56 -0.18
N ALA A 300 -17.39 18.39 -0.03
CA ALA A 300 -17.89 18.83 1.27
C ALA A 300 -18.46 17.65 2.07
N ALA A 301 -19.25 16.77 1.42
CA ALA A 301 -19.79 15.56 2.03
C ALA A 301 -18.69 14.57 2.46
N GLU A 302 -17.60 14.44 1.69
CA GLU A 302 -16.45 13.62 2.09
C GLU A 302 -15.67 14.17 3.30
N SER A 303 -15.77 15.46 3.59
CA SER A 303 -15.12 16.09 4.75
C SER A 303 -15.91 15.92 6.04
N SER A 304 -17.23 15.78 5.94
CA SER A 304 -18.15 15.67 7.09
C SER A 304 -18.31 14.22 7.59
N GLY A 305 -17.95 13.22 6.79
CA GLY A 305 -17.97 11.81 7.21
C GLY A 305 -16.81 11.42 8.14
N ARG A 306 -17.12 10.68 9.23
CA ARG A 306 -16.10 9.96 10.01
C ARG A 306 -15.42 8.92 9.10
N GLY A 307 -14.11 9.01 8.90
CA GLY A 307 -13.36 8.01 8.13
C GLY A 307 -13.49 6.62 8.77
N ALA A 308 -13.37 5.55 7.97
CA ALA A 308 -13.45 4.15 8.42
C ALA A 308 -12.46 3.78 9.56
N PHE A 309 -11.49 4.64 9.84
CA PHE A 309 -10.47 4.46 10.87
C PHE A 309 -10.47 5.57 11.95
N GLY A 310 -11.61 6.26 12.13
CA GLY A 310 -11.90 7.06 13.33
C GLY A 310 -11.19 8.43 13.47
N GLN A 311 -10.98 9.18 12.38
CA GLN A 311 -10.38 10.53 12.45
C GLN A 311 -11.37 11.68 12.22
N THR A 312 -11.01 12.84 12.80
CA THR A 312 -11.72 14.13 12.90
C THR A 312 -12.12 14.76 11.56
N ALA A 313 -13.17 15.59 11.60
CA ALA A 313 -13.70 16.33 10.46
C ALA A 313 -12.61 17.21 9.79
N ARG A 314 -12.62 17.26 8.46
CA ARG A 314 -11.60 17.97 7.65
C ARG A 314 -11.89 19.48 7.57
N GLN A 315 -10.84 20.29 7.40
CA GLN A 315 -11.00 21.73 7.21
C GLN A 315 -11.50 22.05 5.78
N PRO A 316 -12.23 23.17 5.57
CA PRO A 316 -12.69 23.60 4.24
C PRO A 316 -11.56 23.81 3.21
N ALA A 317 -10.38 24.29 3.64
CA ALA A 317 -9.21 24.46 2.77
C ALA A 317 -8.71 23.12 2.17
N ASP A 318 -8.94 22.01 2.87
CA ASP A 318 -8.62 20.67 2.37
C ASP A 318 -9.57 20.24 1.24
N ALA A 319 -10.74 20.86 1.09
CA ALA A 319 -11.67 20.55 0.01
C ALA A 319 -11.23 21.18 -1.32
N GLU A 320 -10.74 22.41 -1.32
CA GLU A 320 -10.23 23.03 -2.55
C GLU A 320 -8.98 22.30 -3.05
N ALA A 321 -8.07 21.95 -2.14
CA ALA A 321 -6.83 21.26 -2.49
C ALA A 321 -7.06 19.86 -3.11
N ARG A 322 -8.20 19.24 -2.81
CA ARG A 322 -8.67 17.96 -3.35
C ARG A 322 -9.32 18.03 -4.74
N ARG A 323 -9.50 19.21 -5.32
CA ARG A 323 -10.04 19.34 -6.68
C ARG A 323 -9.10 18.72 -7.70
N PRO A 324 -9.61 18.18 -8.82
CA PRO A 324 -8.77 17.81 -9.93
C PRO A 324 -7.96 18.99 -10.44
N ARG A 325 -6.74 18.73 -10.94
CA ARG A 325 -5.87 19.80 -11.44
C ARG A 325 -6.37 20.43 -12.74
N ALA A 326 -7.04 19.66 -13.59
CA ALA A 326 -7.55 20.14 -14.87
C ALA A 326 -8.85 19.43 -15.23
N LEU A 327 -9.86 20.19 -15.67
CA LEU A 327 -11.17 19.68 -16.10
C LEU A 327 -11.36 19.89 -17.60
N THR A 328 -10.49 19.27 -18.39
CA THR A 328 -10.42 19.45 -19.86
C THR A 328 -11.47 18.64 -20.63
N GLY A 329 -12.25 17.79 -19.94
CA GLY A 329 -13.12 16.81 -20.59
C GLY A 329 -12.35 15.64 -21.21
N THR A 330 -11.07 15.51 -20.85
CA THR A 330 -10.19 14.48 -21.39
C THR A 330 -9.25 13.92 -20.33
N VAL A 331 -8.86 12.66 -20.51
CA VAL A 331 -7.76 12.02 -19.79
C VAL A 331 -6.54 11.93 -20.71
N ASP A 332 -5.41 12.47 -20.26
CA ASP A 332 -4.16 12.51 -21.01
C ASP A 332 -3.48 11.14 -20.99
N ALA A 333 -3.53 10.45 -22.15
CA ALA A 333 -2.93 9.15 -22.38
C ALA A 333 -1.95 9.16 -23.56
N LYS A 334 -1.31 10.32 -23.81
CA LYS A 334 -0.41 10.49 -24.96
C LYS A 334 0.92 9.76 -24.77
N HIS A 335 1.60 9.51 -25.88
CA HIS A 335 2.93 8.92 -25.92
C HIS A 335 3.03 7.56 -25.22
N ASN A 336 1.94 6.78 -25.16
CA ASN A 336 2.02 5.38 -24.76
C ASN A 336 2.25 4.50 -25.99
N TRP A 337 2.77 3.30 -25.77
CA TRP A 337 2.78 2.23 -26.75
C TRP A 337 1.65 1.24 -26.44
N TRP A 338 0.79 1.00 -27.42
CA TRP A 338 -0.46 0.25 -27.23
C TRP A 338 -0.37 -1.23 -27.60
N GLY A 339 0.77 -1.65 -28.18
CA GLY A 339 0.94 -2.97 -28.80
C GLY A 339 1.13 -2.84 -30.31
N ALA A 340 1.70 -3.86 -30.95
CA ALA A 340 2.06 -3.79 -32.37
C ALA A 340 0.82 -3.71 -33.28
N ALA A 341 -0.21 -4.50 -32.99
CA ALA A 341 -1.45 -4.54 -33.77
C ALA A 341 -2.25 -3.24 -33.59
N GLU A 342 -2.40 -2.81 -32.34
CA GLU A 342 -3.12 -1.60 -31.91
C GLU A 342 -2.45 -0.35 -32.50
N THR A 343 -1.12 -0.28 -32.46
CA THR A 343 -0.35 0.83 -33.03
C THR A 343 -0.46 0.86 -34.55
N ALA A 344 -0.47 -0.29 -35.22
CA ALA A 344 -0.67 -0.37 -36.66
C ALA A 344 -2.09 0.06 -37.06
N GLU A 345 -3.11 -0.27 -36.27
CA GLU A 345 -4.48 0.22 -36.45
C GLU A 345 -4.58 1.73 -36.31
N LEU A 346 -4.06 2.30 -35.20
CA LEU A 346 -4.03 3.75 -35.00
C LEU A 346 -3.31 4.48 -36.13
N THR A 347 -2.24 3.88 -36.66
CA THR A 347 -1.48 4.44 -37.80
C THR A 347 -2.33 4.45 -39.07
N ARG A 348 -3.03 3.35 -39.38
CA ARG A 348 -3.94 3.27 -40.54
C ARG A 348 -5.10 4.25 -40.46
N SER A 349 -5.65 4.47 -39.27
CA SER A 349 -6.74 5.44 -39.05
C SER A 349 -6.26 6.88 -38.86
N ALA A 350 -4.94 7.13 -38.89
CA ALA A 350 -4.33 8.40 -38.51
C ALA A 350 -4.82 8.92 -37.13
N GLY A 351 -5.07 8.00 -36.20
CA GLY A 351 -5.56 8.29 -34.85
C GLY A 351 -7.01 8.73 -34.80
N ARG A 352 -7.77 8.59 -35.89
CA ARG A 352 -9.19 8.93 -35.95
C ARG A 352 -10.04 7.73 -35.59
N GLY A 353 -11.24 8.00 -35.08
CA GLY A 353 -12.23 6.98 -34.76
C GLY A 353 -12.21 6.53 -33.31
N ASN A 354 -12.73 5.33 -33.08
CA ASN A 354 -12.87 4.71 -31.77
C ASN A 354 -12.00 3.45 -31.68
N PRO A 355 -10.82 3.52 -31.04
CA PRO A 355 -9.93 2.38 -30.94
C PRO A 355 -10.51 1.30 -29.99
N PRO A 356 -10.61 0.03 -30.41
CA PRO A 356 -11.36 -1.00 -29.69
C PRO A 356 -10.75 -1.41 -28.35
N PHE A 357 -9.53 -0.96 -28.04
CA PHE A 357 -8.82 -1.24 -26.79
C PHE A 357 -8.92 -0.10 -25.75
N ILE A 358 -9.65 0.97 -26.07
CA ILE A 358 -9.99 2.06 -25.17
C ILE A 358 -11.51 2.12 -25.05
N HIS A 359 -12.03 2.16 -23.83
CA HIS A 359 -13.45 2.41 -23.57
C HIS A 359 -13.61 3.81 -22.99
N ASP A 360 -14.26 4.71 -23.71
CA ASP A 360 -14.50 6.08 -23.25
C ASP A 360 -15.80 6.69 -23.78
N GLY A 361 -15.94 8.02 -23.74
CA GLY A 361 -17.13 8.72 -24.24
C GLY A 361 -17.50 8.47 -25.72
N ARG A 362 -16.64 7.82 -26.50
CA ARG A 362 -16.97 7.34 -27.85
C ARG A 362 -17.83 6.07 -27.81
N ASP A 363 -17.62 5.21 -26.82
CA ASP A 363 -18.36 3.96 -26.60
C ASP A 363 -19.62 4.20 -25.76
N GLU A 364 -19.46 4.97 -24.69
CA GLU A 364 -20.50 5.26 -23.70
C GLU A 364 -20.64 6.79 -23.53
N PRO A 365 -21.52 7.46 -24.30
CA PRO A 365 -21.51 8.92 -24.40
C PRO A 365 -21.83 9.67 -23.11
N TYR A 366 -22.53 9.03 -22.18
CA TYR A 366 -22.92 9.62 -20.90
C TYR A 366 -23.13 8.54 -19.84
N PHE A 367 -23.00 8.93 -18.58
CA PHE A 367 -23.60 8.20 -17.46
C PHE A 367 -24.72 9.02 -16.83
N GLU A 368 -25.58 8.37 -16.06
CA GLU A 368 -26.68 9.02 -15.35
C GLU A 368 -26.40 9.04 -13.84
N ASP A 369 -26.60 10.20 -13.22
CA ASP A 369 -26.52 10.39 -11.77
C ASP A 369 -27.67 11.29 -11.32
N GLU A 370 -28.43 10.83 -10.32
CA GLU A 370 -29.65 11.48 -9.83
C GLU A 370 -30.63 11.93 -10.95
N GLY A 371 -30.80 11.10 -11.98
CA GLY A 371 -31.70 11.38 -13.11
C GLY A 371 -31.17 12.42 -14.13
N LYS A 372 -29.92 12.88 -13.97
CA LYS A 372 -29.24 13.77 -14.92
C LYS A 372 -28.16 13.03 -15.67
N LYS A 373 -28.10 13.24 -16.99
CA LYS A 373 -27.05 12.70 -17.85
C LYS A 373 -25.83 13.61 -17.85
N TYR A 374 -24.67 13.02 -17.60
CA TYR A 374 -23.39 13.69 -17.66
C TYR A 374 -22.55 13.08 -18.77
N PRO A 375 -22.02 13.89 -19.71
CA PRO A 375 -21.19 13.37 -20.78
C PRO A 375 -19.95 12.70 -20.18
N LEU A 376 -19.64 11.49 -20.65
CA LEU A 376 -18.41 10.81 -20.27
C LEU A 376 -17.24 11.50 -21.00
N ASP A 377 -16.14 11.72 -20.29
CA ASP A 377 -14.94 12.31 -20.86
C ASP A 377 -14.30 11.37 -21.91
N MET A 378 -13.35 11.90 -22.69
CA MET A 378 -12.63 11.14 -23.72
C MET A 378 -11.16 10.92 -23.37
N VAL A 379 -10.56 9.87 -23.89
CA VAL A 379 -9.11 9.66 -23.81
C VAL A 379 -8.41 10.41 -24.95
N GLU A 380 -7.36 11.14 -24.59
CA GLU A 380 -6.41 11.73 -25.52
C GLU A 380 -5.19 10.81 -25.66
N PHE A 381 -5.20 9.93 -26.66
CA PHE A 381 -4.15 8.92 -26.88
C PHE A 381 -3.12 9.29 -27.97
N ALA A 382 -3.34 10.40 -28.70
CA ALA A 382 -2.48 10.85 -29.79
C ALA A 382 -1.62 12.06 -29.38
N PRO A 383 -0.33 12.10 -29.74
CA PRO A 383 0.41 11.08 -30.49
C PRO A 383 0.68 9.84 -29.62
N TRP A 384 0.94 8.69 -30.25
CA TRP A 384 1.37 7.45 -29.58
C TRP A 384 2.81 7.10 -29.97
N ARG A 385 3.42 6.16 -29.25
CA ARG A 385 4.77 5.65 -29.54
C ARG A 385 4.71 4.56 -30.60
N ALA A 386 5.71 4.52 -31.48
CA ALA A 386 5.81 3.48 -32.52
C ALA A 386 6.37 2.14 -32.01
N ALA A 387 7.05 2.15 -30.85
CA ALA A 387 7.76 1.00 -30.30
C ALA A 387 7.64 0.95 -28.76
N PRO A 388 7.80 -0.24 -28.14
CA PRO A 388 7.81 -0.41 -26.68
C PRO A 388 8.96 0.37 -26.02
N LEU A 389 8.91 0.51 -24.70
CA LEU A 389 10.01 1.05 -23.90
C LEU A 389 11.26 0.18 -24.09
N ASN A 390 12.41 0.81 -24.26
CA ASN A 390 13.68 0.10 -24.32
C ASN A 390 13.98 -0.53 -22.93
N PRO A 391 14.05 -1.86 -22.79
CA PRO A 391 14.35 -2.49 -21.51
C PRO A 391 15.73 -2.09 -20.96
N ALA A 392 16.68 -1.71 -21.83
CA ALA A 392 18.06 -1.41 -21.47
C ALA A 392 18.30 0.02 -20.94
N ALA A 393 17.31 0.92 -21.02
CA ALA A 393 17.45 2.30 -20.53
C ALA A 393 17.28 2.44 -18.99
N ARG A 394 17.14 1.32 -18.26
CA ARG A 394 16.80 1.29 -16.82
C ARG A 394 17.93 1.74 -15.86
N ASN A 395 19.16 1.94 -16.34
CA ASN A 395 20.34 2.15 -15.49
C ASN A 395 20.92 3.58 -15.53
N THR A 396 20.21 4.57 -16.07
CA THR A 396 20.68 5.95 -16.12
C THR A 396 19.59 6.91 -15.70
N GLN A 397 19.34 7.01 -14.39
CA GLN A 397 18.90 8.24 -13.72
C GLN A 397 19.03 8.11 -12.21
#